data_AF-A0A0J1IEH0-F1
#
_entry.id   AF-A0A0J1IEH0-F1
#
_cell.length_a   1.000
_cell.length_b   1.000
_cell.length_c   1.000
_cell.angle_alpha   90.00
_cell.angle_beta   90.00
_cell.angle_gamma   90.00
#
_symmetry.space_group_name_H-M   'P 1'
#
loop_
_entity.id
_entity.type
_entity.pdbx_description
1 polymer ?
#
loop_
_entity_poly.entity_id
_entity_poly.type
_entity_poly.pdbx_seq_one_letter_code
_entity_poly.pdbx_strand_id
1 'polypeptide(L)'
;MYTPAETQKYSVQYQHHSGGIMTIFDLTVNYLQNATVAIHLLAEQKHNGIWKVLSATIDEDATTAAPEEALADIAELRWYIFPAKEQRRETLPTVGVWRMNKVIIAACLPDRYSQERRSLKDQIKQPSAERRLCWWPDLEAWTLAEQIVSHSKQASAGAIEIKYFSFSEWLTSPDVAKQMKEIFDTMSEEEDDPEHLQTLQTHMYAFMYSRYLRNMRTMLLYLKKREIAAKIVLGETKNEMPDFFIEEIPQTSSLGVAGKIRAVVSLHSIWPGTNTGADMIGAAIYAGDTHVSDLLLWLNPLVDGCEEKAIEPLLQKITTKWEIQKIIMAQNTLPFEICPHCRQVRLPGRPDKQSAKNVKEIAND
;
A
#
# COMPACT_ATOMS: atom_id res chain seq x y z
N MET A 1 4.69 34.90 -25.33
CA MET A 1 3.47 34.48 -26.05
C MET A 1 2.93 33.29 -25.29
N TYR A 2 1.74 33.44 -24.70
CA TYR A 2 1.07 32.37 -23.97
C TYR A 2 0.35 31.52 -25.02
N THR A 3 0.84 30.31 -25.26
CA THR A 3 0.12 29.29 -26.02
C THR A 3 -1.16 28.96 -25.24
N PRO A 4 -2.32 28.75 -25.89
CA PRO A 4 -3.56 28.43 -25.19
C PRO A 4 -3.37 27.18 -24.36
N ALA A 5 -3.94 27.17 -23.16
CA ALA A 5 -3.95 26.02 -22.27
C ALA A 5 -4.51 24.81 -23.00
N GLU A 6 -3.63 23.90 -23.42
CA GLU A 6 -3.95 22.48 -23.27
C GLU A 6 -4.35 22.33 -21.81
N THR A 7 -5.64 22.14 -21.57
CA THR A 7 -6.19 21.76 -20.28
C THR A 7 -5.29 20.65 -19.74
N GLN A 8 -4.47 20.98 -18.73
CA GLN A 8 -3.65 19.99 -18.04
C GLN A 8 -4.62 18.93 -17.53
N LYS A 9 -4.59 17.76 -18.19
CA LYS A 9 -5.62 16.72 -18.11
C LYS A 9 -5.87 16.28 -16.67
N TYR A 10 -4.82 16.32 -15.83
CA TYR A 10 -4.87 15.90 -14.43
C TYR A 10 -4.50 17.04 -13.49
N SER A 11 -5.39 18.01 -13.36
CA SER A 11 -5.22 19.12 -12.42
C SER A 11 -6.42 19.28 -11.50
N VAL A 12 -6.15 19.61 -10.23
CA VAL A 12 -7.15 19.98 -9.23
C VAL A 12 -6.99 21.45 -8.90
N GLN A 13 -8.07 22.22 -9.03
CA GLN A 13 -8.14 23.59 -8.54
C GLN A 13 -8.69 23.60 -7.11
N TYR A 14 -7.89 24.07 -6.15
CA TYR A 14 -8.34 24.25 -4.77
C TYR A 14 -8.91 25.64 -4.55
N GLN A 15 -8.20 26.68 -5.01
CA GLN A 15 -8.55 28.08 -4.71
C GLN A 15 -8.11 29.01 -5.85
N HIS A 16 -8.76 30.17 -5.98
CA HIS A 16 -8.39 31.17 -7.00
C HIS A 16 -7.23 32.06 -6.56
N HIS A 17 -6.43 32.53 -7.52
CA HIS A 17 -5.36 33.50 -7.28
C HIS A 17 -5.92 34.81 -6.69
N SER A 18 -5.20 35.41 -5.74
CA SER A 18 -5.59 36.66 -5.08
C SER A 18 -4.50 37.74 -5.09
N GLY A 19 -3.57 37.68 -6.05
CA GLY A 19 -2.54 38.71 -6.25
C GLY A 19 -1.24 38.52 -5.45
N GLY A 20 -1.00 37.32 -4.89
CA GLY A 20 0.23 36.98 -4.17
C GLY A 20 1.41 36.62 -5.08
N ILE A 21 2.58 36.37 -4.49
CA ILE A 21 3.74 35.85 -5.22
C ILE A 21 3.52 34.36 -5.48
N MET A 22 3.54 33.97 -6.75
CA MET A 22 3.33 32.59 -7.17
C MET A 22 4.60 31.77 -7.04
N THR A 23 4.48 30.51 -6.63
CA THR A 23 5.59 29.55 -6.57
C THR A 23 5.05 28.18 -6.92
N ILE A 24 5.83 27.44 -7.71
CA ILE A 24 5.58 26.03 -8.03
C ILE A 24 6.53 25.19 -7.20
N PHE A 25 6.03 24.11 -6.64
CA PHE A 25 6.82 23.10 -5.95
C PHE A 25 6.67 21.77 -6.66
N ASP A 26 7.79 21.14 -6.99
CA ASP A 26 7.84 19.80 -7.57
C ASP A 26 7.94 18.79 -6.43
N LEU A 27 6.90 17.97 -6.28
CA LEU A 27 6.73 17.05 -5.18
C LEU A 27 6.58 15.63 -5.72
N THR A 28 7.12 14.65 -5.00
CA THR A 28 6.87 13.24 -5.27
C THR A 28 6.30 12.60 -4.01
N VAL A 29 5.17 11.90 -4.13
CA VAL A 29 4.56 11.14 -3.05
C VAL A 29 4.58 9.66 -3.38
N ASN A 30 4.96 8.84 -2.40
CA ASN A 30 4.83 7.38 -2.50
C ASN A 30 3.34 7.02 -2.47
N TYR A 31 2.95 6.13 -3.36
CA TYR A 31 1.58 5.70 -3.57
C TYR A 31 1.46 4.18 -3.38
N LEU A 32 0.32 3.61 -3.78
CA LEU A 32 0.10 2.18 -3.71
C LEU A 32 1.20 1.41 -4.44
N GLN A 33 1.64 0.33 -3.82
CA GLN A 33 2.44 -0.69 -4.47
C GLN A 33 3.79 -0.18 -5.02
N ASN A 34 4.41 0.72 -4.26
CA ASN A 34 5.65 1.43 -4.61
C ASN A 34 5.56 2.34 -5.84
N ALA A 35 4.36 2.56 -6.38
CA ALA A 35 4.15 3.60 -7.38
C ALA A 35 4.39 4.98 -6.75
N THR A 36 4.60 5.97 -7.59
CA THR A 36 4.88 7.35 -7.22
C THR A 36 4.00 8.29 -8.01
N VAL A 37 3.53 9.35 -7.37
CA VAL A 37 2.83 10.45 -8.05
C VAL A 37 3.72 11.68 -7.98
N ALA A 38 4.07 12.20 -9.16
CA ALA A 38 4.78 13.46 -9.32
C ALA A 38 3.76 14.59 -9.44
N ILE A 39 3.91 15.62 -8.62
CA ILE A 39 2.93 16.70 -8.44
C ILE A 39 3.63 18.05 -8.57
N HIS A 40 3.15 18.88 -9.48
CA HIS A 40 3.43 20.32 -9.48
C HIS A 40 2.39 21.03 -8.62
N LEU A 41 2.80 21.46 -7.43
CA LEU A 41 1.94 22.18 -6.49
C LEU A 41 2.11 23.69 -6.69
N LEU A 42 1.07 24.35 -7.21
CA LEU A 42 1.05 25.79 -7.38
C LEU A 42 0.48 26.45 -6.13
N ALA A 43 1.25 27.35 -5.53
CA ALA A 43 0.82 28.11 -4.35
C ALA A 43 1.14 29.60 -4.50
N GLU A 44 0.37 30.43 -3.80
CA GLU A 44 0.65 31.85 -3.63
C GLU A 44 1.07 32.17 -2.20
N GLN A 45 2.12 32.98 -2.07
CA GLN A 45 2.49 33.61 -0.81
C GLN A 45 1.90 35.02 -0.75
N LYS A 46 1.07 35.28 0.26
CA LYS A 46 0.51 36.60 0.54
C LYS A 46 1.54 37.51 1.20
N HIS A 47 1.31 38.82 1.16
CA HIS A 47 2.19 39.82 1.78
C HIS A 47 2.42 39.60 3.29
N ASN A 48 1.48 38.99 4.00
CA ASN A 48 1.62 38.61 5.41
C ASN A 48 2.41 37.32 5.63
N GLY A 49 2.99 36.73 4.58
CA GLY A 49 3.76 35.49 4.62
C GLY A 49 2.93 34.21 4.62
N ILE A 50 1.60 34.29 4.67
CA ILE A 50 0.72 33.12 4.62
C ILE A 50 0.72 32.53 3.21
N TRP A 51 0.89 31.21 3.15
CA TRP A 51 0.78 30.46 1.92
C TRP A 51 -0.63 29.95 1.68
N LYS A 52 -1.01 29.92 0.42
CA LYS A 52 -2.30 29.42 -0.04
C LYS A 52 -2.07 28.56 -1.27
N VAL A 53 -2.48 27.30 -1.22
CA VAL A 53 -2.40 26.40 -2.38
C VAL A 53 -3.54 26.70 -3.33
N LEU A 54 -3.21 26.82 -4.62
CA LEU A 54 -4.13 27.19 -5.67
C LEU A 54 -4.53 25.98 -6.50
N SER A 55 -3.56 25.16 -6.90
CA SER A 55 -3.78 23.93 -7.64
C SER A 55 -2.68 22.90 -7.42
N ALA A 56 -3.00 21.65 -7.75
CA ALA A 56 -2.03 20.57 -7.92
C ALA A 56 -2.23 19.96 -9.31
N THR A 57 -1.14 19.77 -10.04
CA THR A 57 -1.15 19.10 -11.35
C THR A 57 -0.26 17.85 -11.26
N ILE A 58 -0.74 16.72 -11.78
CA ILE A 58 0.08 15.51 -11.91
C ILE A 58 0.94 15.62 -13.16
N ASP A 59 2.24 15.39 -13.00
CA ASP A 59 3.18 15.20 -14.10
C ASP A 59 3.06 13.74 -14.56
N GLU A 60 2.38 13.52 -15.69
CA GLU A 60 2.12 12.18 -16.25
C GLU A 60 3.42 11.48 -16.65
N ASP A 61 4.41 12.21 -17.15
CA ASP A 61 5.70 11.65 -17.61
C ASP A 61 6.58 11.18 -16.43
N ALA A 62 6.42 11.82 -15.26
CA ALA A 62 7.18 11.48 -14.05
C ALA A 62 6.39 10.60 -13.05
N THR A 63 5.11 10.33 -13.32
CA THR A 63 4.23 9.53 -12.46
C THR A 63 4.21 8.08 -12.91
N THR A 64 4.27 7.16 -11.95
CA THR A 64 4.17 5.70 -12.21
C THR A 64 2.84 5.10 -11.76
N ALA A 65 2.02 5.86 -11.03
CA ALA A 65 0.65 5.48 -10.68
C ALA A 65 -0.32 5.84 -11.82
N ALA A 66 -1.53 5.25 -11.82
CA ALA A 66 -2.60 5.68 -12.71
C ALA A 66 -3.01 7.15 -12.39
N PRO A 67 -2.82 8.11 -13.32
CA PRO A 67 -3.03 9.53 -13.04
C PRO A 67 -4.47 9.87 -12.63
N GLU A 68 -5.47 9.26 -13.26
CA GLU A 68 -6.89 9.50 -12.94
C GLU A 68 -7.24 9.12 -11.50
N GLU A 69 -6.77 7.94 -11.06
CA GLU A 69 -6.99 7.45 -9.70
C GLU A 69 -6.24 8.32 -8.67
N ALA A 70 -4.96 8.62 -8.96
CA ALA A 70 -4.14 9.47 -8.12
C ALA A 70 -4.72 10.91 -8.01
N LEU A 71 -5.34 11.43 -9.07
CA LEU A 71 -5.95 12.76 -9.07
C LEU A 71 -7.13 12.85 -8.12
N ALA A 72 -8.00 11.84 -8.10
CA ALA A 72 -9.13 11.77 -7.17
C ALA A 72 -8.65 11.78 -5.72
N ASP A 73 -7.58 11.06 -5.43
CA ASP A 73 -6.96 11.04 -4.10
C ASP A 73 -6.31 12.37 -3.71
N ILE A 74 -5.58 12.99 -4.64
CA ILE A 74 -4.97 14.30 -4.45
C ILE A 74 -6.04 15.37 -4.22
N ALA A 75 -7.18 15.29 -4.91
CA ALA A 75 -8.26 16.25 -4.80
C ALA A 75 -8.80 16.38 -3.37
N GLU A 76 -8.81 15.29 -2.60
CA GLU A 76 -9.27 15.29 -1.21
C GLU A 76 -8.22 15.84 -0.21
N LEU A 77 -6.95 16.00 -0.63
CA LEU A 77 -5.88 16.41 0.28
C LEU A 77 -6.01 17.87 0.72
N ARG A 78 -5.70 18.08 1.99
CA ARG A 78 -5.49 19.41 2.58
C ARG A 78 -4.01 19.73 2.62
N TRP A 79 -3.63 20.79 1.91
CA TRP A 79 -2.25 21.23 1.84
C TRP A 79 -1.91 22.28 2.89
N TYR A 80 -0.78 22.10 3.55
CA TYR A 80 -0.21 23.08 4.47
C TYR A 80 1.19 23.46 3.99
N ILE A 81 1.44 24.76 3.86
CA ILE A 81 2.78 25.30 3.57
C ILE A 81 3.11 26.32 4.66
N PHE A 82 4.21 26.09 5.37
CA PHE A 82 4.61 26.94 6.49
C PHE A 82 6.14 26.97 6.68
N PRO A 83 6.68 27.99 7.37
CA PRO A 83 8.13 28.10 7.58
C PRO A 83 8.73 26.88 8.28
N ALA A 84 9.95 26.47 7.90
CA ALA A 84 10.61 25.29 8.45
C ALA A 84 10.84 25.35 9.97
N LYS A 85 10.95 26.56 10.54
CA LYS A 85 11.03 26.79 11.99
C LYS A 85 9.77 26.34 12.75
N GLU A 86 8.64 26.19 12.06
CA GLU A 86 7.37 25.73 12.62
C GLU A 86 7.17 24.21 12.48
N GLN A 87 8.24 23.42 12.39
CA GLN A 87 8.17 21.94 12.28
C GLN A 87 7.36 21.22 13.37
N ARG A 88 7.10 21.89 14.51
CA ARG A 88 6.28 21.37 15.61
C ARG A 88 4.79 21.69 15.47
N ARG A 89 4.41 22.40 14.40
CA ARG A 89 3.00 22.70 14.10
C ARG A 89 2.21 21.41 14.01
N GLU A 90 1.06 21.41 14.67
CA GLU A 90 0.13 20.29 14.60
C GLU A 90 -0.68 20.37 13.31
N THR A 91 -0.70 19.25 12.60
CA THR A 91 -1.48 19.10 11.37
C THR A 91 -2.40 17.89 11.51
N LEU A 92 -3.36 17.80 10.58
CA LEU A 92 -4.09 16.55 10.35
C LEU A 92 -3.12 15.45 9.90
N PRO A 93 -3.55 14.18 9.85
CA PRO A 93 -2.67 13.10 9.49
C PRO A 93 -2.08 13.27 8.10
N THR A 94 -0.75 13.19 7.99
CA THR A 94 -0.02 13.42 6.75
C THR A 94 0.10 12.15 5.91
N VAL A 95 -0.10 12.30 4.60
CA VAL A 95 0.27 11.29 3.59
C VAL A 95 1.68 11.53 3.05
N GLY A 96 2.13 12.79 3.01
CA GLY A 96 3.46 13.19 2.55
C GLY A 96 3.93 14.51 3.16
N VAL A 97 5.25 14.65 3.33
CA VAL A 97 5.90 15.84 3.90
C VAL A 97 7.20 16.14 3.14
N TRP A 98 7.35 17.38 2.67
CA TRP A 98 8.53 17.84 1.92
C TRP A 98 9.16 19.04 2.62
N ARG A 99 10.49 19.08 2.63
CA ARG A 99 11.28 20.21 3.13
C ARG A 99 11.97 20.87 1.95
N MET A 100 11.52 22.06 1.58
CA MET A 100 12.06 22.78 0.43
C MET A 100 12.45 24.18 0.85
N ASN A 101 13.72 24.53 0.68
CA ASN A 101 14.26 25.85 1.04
C ASN A 101 13.97 26.20 2.52
N LYS A 102 13.13 27.22 2.74
CA LYS A 102 12.74 27.73 4.06
C LYS A 102 11.34 27.31 4.50
N VAL A 103 10.68 26.42 3.76
CA VAL A 103 9.30 25.98 4.02
C VAL A 103 9.22 24.46 4.18
N ILE A 104 8.18 24.04 4.90
CA ILE A 104 7.67 22.68 4.96
C ILE A 104 6.34 22.66 4.23
N ILE A 105 6.16 21.66 3.37
CA ILE A 105 4.92 21.35 2.68
C ILE A 105 4.41 20.03 3.24
N ALA A 106 3.14 19.98 3.63
CA ALA A 106 2.51 18.76 4.12
C ALA A 106 1.18 18.54 3.41
N ALA A 107 1.02 17.35 2.84
CA ALA A 107 -0.25 16.88 2.31
C ALA A 107 -0.95 16.07 3.39
N CYS A 108 -2.14 16.51 3.80
CA CYS A 108 -2.87 15.92 4.91
C CYS A 108 -4.22 15.37 4.47
N LEU A 109 -4.66 14.32 5.15
CA LEU A 109 -6.01 13.80 5.02
C LEU A 109 -7.05 14.82 5.54
N PRO A 110 -8.26 14.86 4.95
CA PRO A 110 -9.37 15.66 5.46
C PRO A 110 -9.94 15.09 6.78
N ASP A 111 -10.71 15.93 7.49
CA ASP A 111 -11.27 15.63 8.83
C ASP A 111 -12.17 14.38 8.86
N ARG A 112 -12.72 13.97 7.71
CA ARG A 112 -13.58 12.78 7.61
C ARG A 112 -12.86 11.50 8.02
N TYR A 113 -11.57 11.39 7.73
CA TYR A 113 -10.77 10.21 8.02
C TYR A 113 -10.19 10.23 9.43
N SER A 114 -9.76 11.41 9.90
CA SER A 114 -9.39 11.62 11.28
C SER A 114 -9.39 13.11 11.64
N GLN A 115 -9.78 13.42 12.87
CA GLN A 115 -9.69 14.75 13.46
C GLN A 115 -8.45 14.90 14.36
N GLU A 116 -7.69 13.81 14.55
CA GLU A 116 -6.51 13.79 15.40
C GLU A 116 -5.43 14.71 14.79
N ARG A 117 -5.03 15.73 15.56
CA ARG A 117 -3.94 16.63 15.19
C ARG A 117 -2.71 16.29 16.01
N ARG A 118 -1.58 16.14 15.33
CA ARG A 118 -0.29 15.82 15.94
C ARG A 118 0.83 16.58 15.23
N SER A 119 1.96 16.78 15.92
CA SER A 119 3.13 17.38 15.30
C SER A 119 3.66 16.50 14.16
N LEU A 120 4.14 17.10 13.07
CA LEU A 120 4.69 16.35 11.93
C LEU A 120 5.79 15.36 12.34
N LYS A 121 6.63 15.76 13.30
CA LYS A 121 7.73 14.92 13.81
C LYS A 121 7.20 13.63 14.44
N ASP A 122 6.10 13.72 15.18
CA ASP A 122 5.54 12.57 15.89
C ASP A 122 4.76 11.66 14.94
N GLN A 123 4.06 12.23 13.96
CA GLN A 123 3.35 11.47 12.93
C GLN A 123 4.30 10.59 12.10
N ILE A 124 5.47 11.13 11.71
CA ILE A 124 6.48 10.40 10.93
C ILE A 124 7.08 9.26 11.77
N LYS A 125 7.38 9.51 13.05
CA LYS A 125 8.04 8.52 13.92
C LYS A 125 7.10 7.43 14.40
N GLN A 126 5.85 7.78 14.69
CA GLN A 126 4.89 6.89 15.33
C GLN A 126 3.49 7.17 14.77
N PRO A 127 3.12 6.55 13.64
CA PRO A 127 1.76 6.68 13.10
C PRO A 127 0.73 6.22 14.12
N SER A 128 -0.44 6.86 14.14
CA SER A 128 -1.55 6.41 15.00
C SER A 128 -2.10 5.05 14.53
N ALA A 129 -2.88 4.38 15.39
CA ALA A 129 -3.48 3.10 15.04
C ALA A 129 -4.40 3.20 13.80
N GLU A 130 -5.04 4.35 13.58
CA GLU A 130 -5.83 4.64 12.37
C GLU A 130 -4.95 4.69 11.12
N ARG A 131 -3.76 5.27 11.22
CA ARG A 131 -2.79 5.36 10.13
C ARG A 131 -2.13 4.02 9.81
N ARG A 132 -1.88 3.20 10.83
CA ARG A 132 -1.44 1.82 10.63
C ARG A 132 -2.52 0.97 9.97
N LEU A 133 -3.78 1.19 10.33
CA LEU A 133 -4.90 0.51 9.68
C LEU A 133 -5.05 0.91 8.21
N CYS A 134 -4.95 2.20 7.87
CA CYS A 134 -5.02 2.65 6.48
C CYS A 134 -4.19 3.94 6.24
N TRP A 135 -3.16 3.85 5.39
CA TRP A 135 -2.30 4.99 5.07
C TRP A 135 -2.94 6.00 4.12
N TRP A 136 -3.82 5.57 3.24
CA TRP A 136 -4.51 6.48 2.34
C TRP A 136 -5.88 5.91 2.04
N PRO A 137 -6.93 6.38 2.75
CA PRO A 137 -8.29 5.88 2.54
C PRO A 137 -8.77 6.16 1.12
N ASP A 138 -9.53 5.22 0.56
CA ASP A 138 -10.21 5.38 -0.74
C ASP A 138 -11.60 6.02 -0.57
N LEU A 139 -11.91 7.06 -1.35
CA LEU A 139 -13.16 7.81 -1.17
C LEU A 139 -14.40 6.96 -1.53
N GLU A 140 -14.31 6.14 -2.57
CA GLU A 140 -15.41 5.31 -3.03
C GLU A 140 -15.70 4.20 -2.02
N ALA A 141 -14.67 3.52 -1.53
CA ALA A 141 -14.77 2.50 -0.48
C ALA A 141 -15.30 3.08 0.84
N TRP A 142 -14.90 4.31 1.20
CA TRP A 142 -15.44 5.03 2.35
C TRP A 142 -16.95 5.29 2.20
N THR A 143 -17.36 5.76 1.02
CA THR A 143 -18.77 6.03 0.70
C THR A 143 -19.59 4.74 0.68
N LEU A 144 -19.03 3.66 0.14
CA LEU A 144 -19.65 2.33 0.16
C LEU A 144 -19.85 1.82 1.60
N ALA A 145 -18.86 1.99 2.48
CA ALA A 145 -18.99 1.65 3.90
C ALA A 145 -20.15 2.42 4.56
N GLU A 146 -20.28 3.72 4.28
CA GLU A 146 -21.37 4.55 4.76
C GLU A 146 -22.74 4.06 4.27
N GLN A 147 -22.83 3.64 3.00
CA GLN A 147 -24.03 3.04 2.44
C GLN A 147 -24.36 1.72 3.15
N ILE A 148 -23.39 0.81 3.29
CA ILE A 148 -23.60 -0.48 3.98
C ILE A 148 -24.11 -0.25 5.40
N VAL A 149 -23.50 0.66 6.14
CA VAL A 149 -23.89 0.98 7.53
C VAL A 149 -25.26 1.64 7.61
N SER A 150 -25.60 2.54 6.68
CA SER A 150 -26.91 3.20 6.68
C SER A 150 -28.05 2.21 6.41
N HIS A 151 -27.84 1.23 5.54
CA HIS A 151 -28.81 0.16 5.27
C HIS A 151 -28.84 -0.90 6.39
N SER A 152 -27.71 -1.18 7.04
CA SER A 152 -27.62 -2.18 8.12
C SER A 152 -28.13 -1.69 9.47
N LYS A 153 -28.26 -0.37 9.70
CA LYS A 153 -28.89 0.19 10.90
C LYS A 153 -30.34 -0.29 11.14
N GLN A 154 -30.99 -0.88 10.14
CA GLN A 154 -32.30 -1.54 10.29
C GLN A 154 -32.19 -3.02 10.74
N ALA A 155 -31.00 -3.63 10.76
CA ALA A 155 -30.77 -5.05 11.02
C ALA A 155 -29.48 -5.32 11.82
N SER A 156 -29.64 -5.52 13.13
CA SER A 156 -28.78 -6.30 14.06
C SER A 156 -27.70 -5.59 14.91
N ALA A 157 -27.57 -6.09 16.14
CA ALA A 157 -26.57 -5.75 17.16
C ALA A 157 -25.24 -6.51 17.00
N GLY A 158 -24.97 -7.05 15.79
CA GLY A 158 -23.80 -7.88 15.51
C GLY A 158 -22.61 -7.11 14.92
N ALA A 159 -21.43 -7.71 14.95
CA ALA A 159 -20.26 -7.19 14.26
C ALA A 159 -20.45 -7.28 12.72
N ILE A 160 -20.09 -6.23 12.00
CA ILE A 160 -20.09 -6.23 10.53
C ILE A 160 -18.94 -7.11 10.03
N GLU A 161 -19.28 -8.06 9.16
CA GLU A 161 -18.31 -8.99 8.58
C GLU A 161 -17.68 -8.38 7.33
N ILE A 162 -16.35 -8.27 7.32
CA ILE A 162 -15.57 -7.86 6.15
C ILE A 162 -14.85 -9.10 5.61
N LYS A 163 -15.13 -9.46 4.36
CA LYS A 163 -14.51 -10.63 3.74
C LYS A 163 -13.07 -10.36 3.33
N TYR A 164 -12.17 -11.24 3.75
CA TYR A 164 -10.78 -11.29 3.34
C TYR A 164 -10.55 -12.45 2.38
N PHE A 165 -9.92 -12.17 1.26
CA PHE A 165 -9.45 -13.16 0.30
C PHE A 165 -7.93 -13.05 0.22
N SER A 166 -7.23 -14.16 0.35
CA SER A 166 -5.80 -14.19 0.01
C SER A 166 -5.60 -13.87 -1.48
N PHE A 167 -4.36 -13.62 -1.92
CA PHE A 167 -4.11 -13.33 -3.33
C PHE A 167 -4.62 -14.47 -4.25
N SER A 168 -4.35 -15.72 -3.88
CA SER A 168 -4.80 -16.88 -4.63
C SER A 168 -6.33 -16.99 -4.66
N GLU A 169 -7.00 -16.81 -3.52
CA GLU A 169 -8.46 -16.83 -3.46
C GLU A 169 -9.08 -15.69 -4.29
N TRP A 170 -8.56 -14.46 -4.12
CA TRP A 170 -9.02 -13.26 -4.83
C TRP A 170 -8.90 -13.44 -6.35
N LEU A 171 -7.78 -13.97 -6.82
CA LEU A 171 -7.51 -14.18 -8.25
C LEU A 171 -8.49 -15.16 -8.91
N THR A 172 -9.02 -16.12 -8.14
CA THR A 172 -9.99 -17.12 -8.64
C THR A 172 -11.43 -16.60 -8.68
N SER A 173 -11.70 -15.42 -8.12
CA SER A 173 -13.03 -14.83 -8.12
C SER A 173 -13.52 -14.54 -9.55
N PRO A 174 -14.75 -14.95 -9.93
CA PRO A 174 -15.29 -14.70 -11.27
C PRO A 174 -15.33 -13.22 -11.66
N ASP A 175 -15.65 -12.33 -10.70
CA ASP A 175 -15.72 -10.89 -10.95
C ASP A 175 -14.34 -10.30 -11.23
N VAL A 176 -13.32 -10.78 -10.51
CA VAL A 176 -11.92 -10.40 -10.72
C VAL A 176 -11.44 -10.92 -12.06
N ALA A 177 -11.71 -12.19 -12.39
CA ALA A 177 -11.33 -12.76 -13.68
C ALA A 177 -11.95 -11.99 -14.86
N LYS A 178 -13.22 -11.55 -14.72
CA LYS A 178 -13.89 -10.71 -15.73
C LYS A 178 -13.22 -9.34 -15.85
N GLN A 179 -13.02 -8.65 -14.73
CA GLN A 179 -12.39 -7.33 -14.72
C GLN A 179 -10.97 -7.35 -15.29
N MET A 180 -10.15 -8.31 -14.88
CA MET A 180 -8.78 -8.46 -15.37
C MET A 180 -8.75 -8.76 -16.87
N LYS A 181 -9.71 -9.56 -17.36
CA LYS A 181 -9.84 -9.80 -18.80
C LYS A 181 -10.12 -8.52 -19.57
N GLU A 182 -11.09 -7.71 -19.13
CA GLU A 182 -11.43 -6.43 -19.78
C GLU A 182 -10.21 -5.50 -19.85
N ILE A 183 -9.45 -5.40 -18.76
CA ILE A 183 -8.21 -4.60 -18.71
C ILE A 183 -7.16 -5.16 -19.68
N PHE A 184 -6.95 -6.48 -19.68
CA PHE A 184 -5.93 -7.12 -20.52
C PHE A 184 -6.26 -7.11 -22.00
N ASP A 185 -7.54 -7.20 -22.36
CA ASP A 185 -7.98 -7.06 -23.74
C ASP A 185 -7.59 -5.66 -24.24
N THR A 186 -7.86 -4.58 -23.48
CA THR A 186 -7.40 -3.22 -23.83
C THR A 186 -5.88 -3.10 -23.92
N MET A 187 -5.13 -3.64 -22.94
CA MET A 187 -3.67 -3.58 -22.98
C MET A 187 -3.07 -4.31 -24.17
N SER A 188 -3.67 -5.42 -24.59
CA SER A 188 -3.22 -6.20 -25.76
C SER A 188 -3.49 -5.51 -27.09
N GLU A 189 -4.40 -4.53 -27.13
CA GLU A 189 -4.62 -3.68 -28.30
C GLU A 189 -3.56 -2.57 -28.41
N GLU A 190 -2.91 -2.20 -27.30
CA GLU A 190 -1.95 -1.10 -27.21
C GLU A 190 -0.48 -1.57 -27.20
N GLU A 191 -0.21 -2.81 -26.79
CA GLU A 191 1.14 -3.36 -26.65
C GLU A 191 1.35 -4.63 -27.50
N ASP A 192 2.28 -4.53 -28.45
CA ASP A 192 2.61 -5.60 -29.40
C ASP A 192 3.72 -6.55 -28.90
N ASP A 193 4.54 -6.13 -27.92
CA ASP A 193 5.60 -6.97 -27.33
C ASP A 193 5.04 -7.94 -26.26
N PRO A 194 5.06 -9.27 -26.50
CA PRO A 194 4.52 -10.24 -25.56
C PRO A 194 5.23 -10.25 -24.20
N GLU A 195 6.54 -9.98 -24.15
CA GLU A 195 7.31 -9.99 -22.90
C GLU A 195 6.97 -8.76 -22.05
N HIS A 196 6.84 -7.60 -22.72
CA HIS A 196 6.40 -6.38 -22.07
C HIS A 196 4.94 -6.50 -21.60
N LEU A 197 4.03 -6.99 -22.45
CA LEU A 197 2.63 -7.23 -22.08
C LEU A 197 2.51 -8.15 -20.86
N GLN A 198 3.29 -9.24 -20.80
CA GLN A 198 3.29 -10.13 -19.65
C GLN A 198 3.76 -9.42 -18.37
N THR A 199 4.76 -8.54 -18.47
CA THR A 199 5.24 -7.72 -17.35
C THR A 199 4.18 -6.72 -16.89
N LEU A 200 3.49 -6.07 -17.82
CA LEU A 200 2.40 -5.16 -17.48
C LEU A 200 1.25 -5.91 -16.80
N GLN A 201 0.91 -7.11 -17.26
CA GLN A 201 -0.13 -7.94 -16.65
C GLN A 201 0.20 -8.32 -15.20
N THR A 202 1.45 -8.67 -14.88
CA THR A 202 1.84 -9.00 -13.48
C THR A 202 1.81 -7.79 -12.57
N HIS A 203 2.27 -6.63 -13.06
CA HIS A 203 2.14 -5.37 -12.32
C HIS A 203 0.68 -5.02 -12.06
N MET A 204 -0.19 -5.20 -13.07
CA MET A 204 -1.62 -4.97 -12.92
C MET A 204 -2.26 -5.88 -11.87
N TYR A 205 -1.90 -7.17 -11.83
CA TYR A 205 -2.38 -8.07 -10.77
C TYR A 205 -1.98 -7.58 -9.37
N ALA A 206 -0.70 -7.19 -9.19
CA ALA A 206 -0.22 -6.69 -7.91
C ALA A 206 -0.94 -5.39 -7.48
N PHE A 207 -1.13 -4.49 -8.44
CA PHE A 207 -1.79 -3.21 -8.23
C PHE A 207 -3.28 -3.39 -7.88
N MET A 208 -4.01 -4.22 -8.63
CA MET A 208 -5.43 -4.49 -8.40
C MET A 208 -5.68 -5.19 -7.06
N TYR A 209 -4.81 -6.12 -6.67
CA TYR A 209 -4.89 -6.70 -5.33
C TYR A 209 -4.58 -5.66 -4.24
N SER A 210 -3.64 -4.76 -4.48
CA SER A 210 -3.34 -3.66 -3.55
C SER A 210 -4.53 -2.71 -3.38
N ARG A 211 -5.27 -2.42 -4.46
CA ARG A 211 -6.53 -1.66 -4.42
C ARG A 211 -7.61 -2.40 -3.62
N TYR A 212 -7.75 -3.71 -3.80
CA TYR A 212 -8.65 -4.53 -3.00
C TYR A 212 -8.35 -4.41 -1.50
N LEU A 213 -7.08 -4.59 -1.10
CA LEU A 213 -6.66 -4.47 0.30
C LEU A 213 -6.85 -3.05 0.84
N ARG A 214 -6.56 -2.01 0.04
CA ARG A 214 -6.83 -0.61 0.41
C ARG A 214 -8.31 -0.38 0.68
N ASN A 215 -9.19 -0.86 -0.18
CA ASN A 215 -10.64 -0.69 -0.03
C ASN A 215 -11.14 -1.38 1.24
N MET A 216 -10.67 -2.61 1.49
CA MET A 216 -10.95 -3.33 2.73
C MET A 216 -10.50 -2.54 3.96
N ARG A 217 -9.24 -2.09 3.98
CA ARG A 217 -8.66 -1.31 5.10
C ARG A 217 -9.38 0.03 5.30
N THR A 218 -9.87 0.63 4.22
CA THR A 218 -10.69 1.85 4.27
C THR A 218 -12.05 1.60 4.94
N MET A 219 -12.74 0.52 4.58
CA MET A 219 -13.99 0.13 5.22
C MET A 219 -13.77 -0.17 6.72
N LEU A 220 -12.70 -0.88 7.07
CA LEU A 220 -12.36 -1.14 8.47
C LEU A 220 -12.06 0.16 9.24
N LEU A 221 -11.36 1.12 8.62
CA LEU A 221 -11.14 2.43 9.22
C LEU A 221 -12.47 3.16 9.46
N TYR A 222 -13.39 3.17 8.49
CA TYR A 222 -14.71 3.77 8.65
C TYR A 222 -15.44 3.19 9.88
N LEU A 223 -15.50 1.86 9.99
CA LEU A 223 -16.15 1.16 11.10
C LEU A 223 -15.50 1.50 12.44
N LYS A 224 -14.16 1.48 12.50
CA LYS A 224 -13.38 1.85 13.70
C LYS A 224 -13.67 3.28 14.14
N LYS A 225 -13.71 4.25 13.22
CA LYS A 225 -14.02 5.67 13.51
C LYS A 225 -15.45 5.91 14.00
N ARG A 226 -16.34 4.94 13.85
CA ARG A 226 -17.74 5.01 14.30
C ARG A 226 -18.03 4.07 15.46
N GLU A 227 -16.99 3.43 16.01
CA GLU A 227 -17.11 2.45 17.09
C GLU A 227 -18.08 1.31 16.72
N ILE A 228 -18.16 0.98 15.43
CA ILE A 228 -18.97 -0.13 14.94
C ILE A 228 -18.10 -1.38 14.99
N ALA A 229 -18.58 -2.41 15.70
CA ALA A 229 -17.89 -3.69 15.78
C ALA A 229 -17.72 -4.27 14.37
N ALA A 230 -16.51 -4.69 14.05
CA ALA A 230 -16.16 -5.32 12.78
C ALA A 230 -15.31 -6.55 13.05
N LYS A 231 -15.47 -7.59 12.23
CA LYS A 231 -14.57 -8.74 12.21
C LYS A 231 -14.23 -9.08 10.77
N ILE A 232 -13.05 -9.65 10.58
CA ILE A 232 -12.60 -10.12 9.27
C ILE A 232 -12.95 -11.60 9.18
N VAL A 233 -13.53 -12.02 8.06
CA VAL A 233 -13.85 -13.44 7.80
C VAL A 233 -13.14 -13.91 6.55
N LEU A 234 -12.54 -15.09 6.59
CA LEU A 234 -11.86 -15.69 5.45
C LEU A 234 -12.89 -16.11 4.38
N GLY A 235 -12.61 -15.80 3.12
CA GLY A 235 -13.56 -15.88 2.00
C GLY A 235 -14.28 -17.21 1.88
N GLU A 236 -13.53 -18.30 1.70
CA GLU A 236 -14.12 -19.63 1.46
C GLU A 236 -14.71 -20.26 2.72
N THR A 237 -14.00 -20.14 3.85
CA THR A 237 -14.37 -20.85 5.08
C THR A 237 -15.40 -20.10 5.93
N LYS A 238 -15.54 -18.78 5.72
CA LYS A 238 -16.33 -17.85 6.54
C LYS A 238 -15.95 -17.86 8.03
N ASN A 239 -14.82 -18.47 8.37
CA ASN A 239 -14.28 -18.41 9.72
C ASN A 239 -13.72 -17.02 9.97
N GLU A 240 -13.81 -16.55 11.21
CA GLU A 240 -13.13 -15.33 11.61
C GLU A 240 -11.62 -15.48 11.40
N MET A 241 -11.01 -14.48 10.79
CA MET A 241 -9.58 -14.47 10.52
C MET A 241 -8.85 -14.39 11.88
N PRO A 242 -7.97 -15.35 12.20
CA PRO A 242 -7.10 -15.26 13.38
C PRO A 242 -6.15 -14.07 13.27
N ASP A 243 -5.18 -13.92 14.19
CA ASP A 243 -4.14 -12.89 14.09
C ASP A 243 -3.47 -12.93 12.71
N PHE A 244 -3.14 -14.13 12.20
CA PHE A 244 -2.62 -14.32 10.85
C PHE A 244 -3.10 -15.65 10.25
N PHE A 245 -3.30 -15.66 8.95
CA PHE A 245 -3.68 -16.85 8.17
C PHE A 245 -2.48 -17.35 7.37
N ILE A 246 -2.21 -18.67 7.44
CA ILE A 246 -1.08 -19.28 6.75
C ILE A 246 -1.54 -19.92 5.45
N GLU A 247 -0.98 -19.48 4.33
CA GLU A 247 -1.12 -20.05 3.01
C GLU A 247 0.20 -20.70 2.60
N GLU A 248 0.18 -21.97 2.24
CA GLU A 248 1.35 -22.69 1.75
C GLU A 248 1.23 -22.85 0.23
N ILE A 249 2.24 -22.40 -0.51
CA ILE A 249 2.32 -22.56 -1.96
C ILE A 249 3.32 -23.67 -2.24
N PRO A 250 2.84 -24.91 -2.50
CA PRO A 250 3.73 -26.01 -2.86
C PRO A 250 4.32 -25.78 -4.25
N GLN A 251 5.61 -26.08 -4.44
CA GLN A 251 6.15 -26.15 -5.80
C GLN A 251 5.66 -27.40 -6.54
N THR A 252 5.63 -27.26 -7.86
CA THR A 252 5.29 -28.30 -8.83
C THR A 252 6.47 -29.21 -9.19
N SER A 253 7.69 -28.97 -8.70
CA SER A 253 8.89 -29.73 -9.06
C SER A 253 9.16 -30.89 -8.09
N SER A 254 9.21 -32.11 -8.62
CA SER A 254 9.41 -33.38 -7.91
C SER A 254 10.89 -33.77 -7.74
N LEU A 255 11.83 -32.83 -7.84
CA LEU A 255 13.26 -33.16 -7.86
C LEU A 255 13.82 -33.30 -6.45
N GLY A 256 14.49 -34.43 -6.21
CA GLY A 256 15.22 -34.71 -4.98
C GLY A 256 16.12 -33.55 -4.60
N VAL A 257 15.77 -32.92 -3.48
CA VAL A 257 16.39 -31.68 -3.04
C VAL A 257 17.72 -32.02 -2.35
N ALA A 258 18.84 -31.79 -3.03
CA ALA A 258 20.18 -31.94 -2.46
C ALA A 258 20.78 -30.56 -2.15
N GLY A 259 21.11 -30.31 -0.88
CA GLY A 259 21.81 -29.08 -0.48
C GLY A 259 21.41 -28.56 0.90
N LYS A 260 22.15 -27.56 1.38
CA LYS A 260 21.82 -26.85 2.63
C LYS A 260 20.52 -26.06 2.44
N ILE A 261 19.56 -26.28 3.34
CA ILE A 261 18.27 -25.61 3.29
C ILE A 261 18.35 -24.26 4.03
N ARG A 262 17.92 -23.19 3.37
CA ARG A 262 17.85 -21.83 3.90
C ARG A 262 16.46 -21.23 3.64
N ALA A 263 16.06 -20.28 4.48
CA ALA A 263 14.85 -19.50 4.28
C ALA A 263 15.18 -18.01 4.14
N VAL A 264 14.50 -17.33 3.24
CA VAL A 264 14.49 -15.87 3.12
C VAL A 264 13.13 -15.37 3.57
N VAL A 265 13.08 -14.66 4.68
CA VAL A 265 11.87 -14.08 5.27
C VAL A 265 11.78 -12.60 4.88
N SER A 266 10.62 -12.19 4.41
CA SER A 266 10.36 -10.83 3.93
C SER A 266 9.00 -10.33 4.36
N LEU A 267 8.91 -9.02 4.57
CA LEU A 267 7.66 -8.32 4.90
C LEU A 267 7.14 -7.66 3.64
N HIS A 268 5.86 -7.77 3.35
CA HIS A 268 5.22 -7.16 2.19
C HIS A 268 4.07 -6.25 2.61
N SER A 269 3.89 -5.13 1.91
CA SER A 269 2.85 -4.16 2.17
C SER A 269 2.36 -3.51 0.88
N ILE A 270 1.09 -3.12 0.86
CA ILE A 270 0.53 -2.27 -0.21
C ILE A 270 1.06 -0.82 -0.16
N TRP A 271 1.72 -0.42 0.93
CA TRP A 271 2.38 0.89 1.10
C TRP A 271 3.84 0.71 1.55
N PRO A 272 4.71 0.15 0.69
CA PRO A 272 6.11 -0.06 1.04
C PRO A 272 6.79 1.29 1.37
N GLY A 273 7.70 1.25 2.35
CA GLY A 273 8.38 2.45 2.85
C GLY A 273 7.52 3.34 3.77
N THR A 274 6.27 2.97 4.06
CA THR A 274 5.46 3.61 5.11
C THR A 274 5.52 2.81 6.41
N ASN A 275 5.18 3.47 7.52
CA ASN A 275 5.14 2.82 8.85
C ASN A 275 3.79 2.13 9.14
N THR A 276 3.09 1.64 8.10
CA THR A 276 1.78 0.99 8.27
C THR A 276 1.85 -0.45 8.77
N GLY A 277 3.04 -1.05 8.72
CA GLY A 277 3.20 -2.48 8.99
C GLY A 277 3.11 -3.32 7.73
N ALA A 278 3.19 -4.62 7.89
CA ALA A 278 3.08 -5.58 6.80
C ALA A 278 1.62 -6.00 6.58
N ASP A 279 1.26 -6.27 5.33
CA ASP A 279 0.05 -7.00 4.96
C ASP A 279 0.30 -8.52 4.94
N MET A 280 1.55 -8.91 4.68
CA MET A 280 1.96 -10.31 4.55
C MET A 280 3.42 -10.50 4.99
N ILE A 281 3.71 -11.63 5.63
CA ILE A 281 5.08 -12.14 5.82
C ILE A 281 5.27 -13.33 4.90
N GLY A 282 6.28 -13.28 4.03
CA GLY A 282 6.64 -14.39 3.17
C GLY A 282 7.93 -15.06 3.61
N ALA A 283 8.00 -16.39 3.54
CA ALA A 283 9.23 -17.16 3.66
C ALA A 283 9.47 -18.00 2.39
N ALA A 284 10.49 -17.63 1.62
CA ALA A 284 10.95 -18.37 0.46
C ALA A 284 12.02 -19.39 0.89
N ILE A 285 11.80 -20.67 0.60
CA ILE A 285 12.65 -21.76 1.07
C ILE A 285 13.50 -22.26 -0.10
N TYR A 286 14.80 -22.40 0.14
CA TYR A 286 15.78 -22.82 -0.86
C TYR A 286 16.64 -23.95 -0.34
N ALA A 287 17.04 -24.86 -1.22
CA ALA A 287 18.10 -25.83 -0.97
C ALA A 287 19.21 -25.63 -1.99
N GLY A 288 20.39 -25.21 -1.50
CA GLY A 288 21.39 -24.65 -2.38
C GLY A 288 20.80 -23.44 -3.13
N ASP A 289 20.70 -23.56 -4.47
CA ASP A 289 20.16 -22.51 -5.35
C ASP A 289 18.79 -22.87 -5.94
N THR A 290 18.24 -24.01 -5.54
CA THR A 290 16.93 -24.46 -5.96
C THR A 290 15.88 -23.95 -4.99
N HIS A 291 14.88 -23.22 -5.49
CA HIS A 291 13.68 -22.89 -4.73
C HIS A 291 12.88 -24.16 -4.43
N VAL A 292 12.32 -24.26 -3.22
CA VAL A 292 11.64 -25.47 -2.73
C VAL A 292 10.16 -25.20 -2.47
N SER A 293 9.84 -24.11 -1.77
CA SER A 293 8.47 -23.79 -1.37
C SER A 293 8.38 -22.37 -0.87
N ASP A 294 7.21 -21.76 -1.02
CA ASP A 294 6.88 -20.49 -0.39
C ASP A 294 5.84 -20.72 0.72
N LEU A 295 6.02 -20.01 1.82
CA LEU A 295 5.06 -19.93 2.91
C LEU A 295 4.65 -18.47 3.11
N LEU A 296 3.35 -18.19 2.98
CA LEU A 296 2.79 -16.86 3.12
C LEU A 296 1.96 -16.79 4.41
N LEU A 297 2.17 -15.74 5.19
CA LEU A 297 1.38 -15.40 6.37
C LEU A 297 0.67 -14.08 6.10
N TRP A 298 -0.63 -14.15 5.84
CA TRP A 298 -1.49 -12.99 5.66
C TRP A 298 -1.91 -12.44 7.03
N LEU A 299 -1.65 -11.16 7.26
CA LEU A 299 -1.83 -10.56 8.58
C LEU A 299 -3.21 -9.92 8.71
N ASN A 300 -3.86 -10.10 9.86
CA ASN A 300 -5.13 -9.47 10.17
C ASN A 300 -4.92 -7.99 10.52
N PRO A 301 -5.39 -7.03 9.69
CA PRO A 301 -5.15 -5.60 9.91
C PRO A 301 -5.89 -5.02 11.14
N LEU A 302 -6.80 -5.76 11.78
CA LEU A 302 -7.44 -5.34 13.03
C LEU A 302 -6.61 -5.67 14.27
N VAL A 303 -5.57 -6.50 14.15
CA VAL A 303 -4.74 -6.93 15.28
C VAL A 303 -3.46 -6.09 15.33
N ASP A 304 -3.30 -5.29 16.39
CA ASP A 304 -2.08 -4.55 16.62
C ASP A 304 -0.90 -5.49 16.94
N GLY A 305 0.27 -5.23 16.35
CA GLY A 305 1.50 -6.00 16.55
C GLY A 305 1.40 -7.43 16.01
N CYS A 306 0.67 -7.60 14.92
CA CYS A 306 0.47 -8.90 14.29
C CYS A 306 1.78 -9.44 13.71
N GLU A 307 2.64 -8.57 13.19
CA GLU A 307 3.94 -8.93 12.63
C GLU A 307 4.81 -9.66 13.67
N GLU A 308 4.96 -9.09 14.86
CA GLU A 308 5.78 -9.70 15.91
C GLU A 308 5.22 -11.05 16.37
N LYS A 309 3.90 -11.17 16.42
CA LYS A 309 3.22 -12.43 16.77
C LYS A 309 3.34 -13.50 15.68
N ALA A 310 3.46 -13.10 14.41
CA ALA A 310 3.51 -14.01 13.27
C ALA A 310 4.93 -14.57 13.01
N ILE A 311 5.98 -13.84 13.39
CA ILE A 311 7.38 -14.25 13.15
C ILE A 311 7.71 -15.57 13.86
N GLU A 312 7.46 -15.69 15.16
CA GLU A 312 7.86 -16.89 15.91
C GLU A 312 7.16 -18.17 15.40
N PRO A 313 5.82 -18.19 15.19
CA PRO A 313 5.13 -19.33 14.58
C PRO A 313 5.64 -19.65 13.17
N LEU A 314 6.00 -18.65 12.37
CA LEU A 314 6.62 -18.85 11.06
C LEU A 314 7.97 -19.57 11.20
N LEU A 315 8.86 -19.06 12.07
CA LEU A 315 10.18 -19.65 12.30
C LEU A 315 10.07 -21.08 12.81
N GLN A 316 9.15 -21.35 13.74
CA GLN A 316 8.89 -22.69 14.25
C GLN A 316 8.38 -23.62 13.14
N LYS A 317 7.44 -23.17 12.31
CA LYS A 317 6.89 -23.95 11.20
C LYS A 317 7.96 -24.29 10.17
N ILE A 318 8.80 -23.32 9.80
CA ILE A 318 9.84 -23.58 8.78
C ILE A 318 10.95 -24.47 9.31
N THR A 319 11.40 -24.27 10.55
CA THR A 319 12.48 -25.09 11.16
C THR A 319 12.03 -26.53 11.38
N THR A 320 10.80 -26.75 11.83
CA THR A 320 10.26 -28.10 12.07
C THR A 320 10.09 -28.90 10.76
N LYS A 321 9.72 -28.22 9.66
CA LYS A 321 9.37 -28.91 8.42
C LYS A 321 10.55 -29.12 7.46
N TRP A 322 11.52 -28.20 7.41
CA TRP A 322 12.56 -28.20 6.39
C TRP A 322 14.00 -28.19 6.94
N GLU A 323 14.22 -28.45 8.23
CA GLU A 323 15.56 -28.48 8.85
C GLU A 323 16.43 -27.28 8.45
N ILE A 324 15.85 -26.08 8.52
CA ILE A 324 16.48 -24.84 8.05
C ILE A 324 17.79 -24.57 8.78
N GLN A 325 18.89 -24.44 8.03
CA GLN A 325 20.22 -24.16 8.57
C GLN A 325 20.54 -22.66 8.65
N LYS A 326 19.87 -21.84 7.83
CA LYS A 326 20.11 -20.39 7.77
C LYS A 326 18.83 -19.64 7.46
N ILE A 327 18.55 -18.61 8.26
CA ILE A 327 17.41 -17.72 8.07
C ILE A 327 17.93 -16.32 7.76
N ILE A 328 17.42 -15.75 6.67
CA ILE A 328 17.79 -14.45 6.15
C ILE A 328 16.55 -13.56 6.26
N MET A 329 16.60 -12.46 7.01
CA MET A 329 15.48 -11.53 7.10
C MET A 329 15.74 -10.27 6.28
N ALA A 330 14.82 -9.91 5.39
CA ALA A 330 14.79 -8.62 4.73
C ALA A 330 14.46 -7.53 5.75
N GLN A 331 15.21 -6.42 5.71
CA GLN A 331 15.02 -5.32 6.68
C GLN A 331 13.90 -4.34 6.29
N ASN A 332 13.51 -4.33 5.02
CA ASN A 332 12.53 -3.39 4.49
C ASN A 332 11.24 -4.12 4.11
N THR A 333 10.12 -3.40 4.23
CA THR A 333 8.84 -3.83 3.68
C THR A 333 8.85 -3.66 2.16
N LEU A 334 8.48 -4.71 1.44
CA LEU A 334 8.51 -4.79 -0.01
C LEU A 334 7.10 -4.65 -0.61
N PRO A 335 6.98 -4.20 -1.87
CA PRO A 335 5.74 -4.35 -2.62
C PRO A 335 5.41 -5.84 -2.86
N PHE A 336 4.19 -6.13 -3.30
CA PHE A 336 3.85 -7.45 -3.82
C PHE A 336 4.50 -7.69 -5.20
N GLU A 337 5.09 -8.84 -5.45
CA GLU A 337 5.53 -9.20 -6.81
C GLU A 337 4.71 -10.40 -7.26
N ILE A 338 4.32 -10.45 -8.54
CA ILE A 338 3.53 -11.55 -9.08
C ILE A 338 4.34 -12.29 -10.13
N CYS A 339 4.37 -13.62 -10.04
CA CYS A 339 5.05 -14.45 -11.02
C CYS A 339 4.28 -14.43 -12.37
N PRO A 340 4.95 -14.10 -13.48
CA PRO A 340 4.31 -14.02 -14.80
C PRO A 340 3.79 -15.35 -15.34
N HIS A 341 4.31 -16.47 -14.84
CA HIS A 341 3.96 -17.80 -15.34
C HIS A 341 2.83 -18.45 -14.53
N CYS A 342 2.96 -18.50 -13.20
CA CYS A 342 1.99 -19.17 -12.34
C CYS A 342 1.00 -18.21 -11.67
N ARG A 343 1.18 -16.89 -11.82
CA ARG A 343 0.34 -15.86 -11.20
C ARG A 343 0.20 -16.06 -9.69
N GLN A 344 1.30 -16.38 -9.04
CA GLN A 344 1.40 -16.48 -7.58
C GLN A 344 2.20 -15.31 -7.05
N VAL A 345 2.01 -14.97 -5.77
CA VAL A 345 2.88 -13.99 -5.10
C VAL A 345 4.30 -14.53 -5.11
N ARG A 346 5.21 -13.75 -5.70
CA ARG A 346 6.63 -14.01 -5.76
C ARG A 346 7.28 -13.37 -4.54
N LEU A 347 7.96 -14.19 -3.77
CA LEU A 347 8.83 -13.71 -2.72
C LEU A 347 10.20 -13.35 -3.30
N PRO A 348 10.87 -12.31 -2.75
CA PRO A 348 12.23 -11.99 -3.16
C PRO A 348 13.10 -13.22 -2.98
N GLY A 349 13.83 -13.56 -4.05
CA GLY A 349 14.76 -14.67 -3.98
C GLY A 349 16.02 -14.32 -3.21
N ARG A 350 17.08 -15.09 -3.48
CA ARG A 350 18.43 -14.81 -2.99
C ARG A 350 18.69 -13.30 -3.15
N PRO A 351 19.05 -12.56 -2.09
CA PRO A 351 19.45 -11.17 -2.27
C PRO A 351 20.58 -11.18 -3.29
N ASP A 352 20.37 -10.51 -4.41
CA ASP A 352 21.47 -10.27 -5.35
C ASP A 352 22.58 -9.51 -4.60
N LYS A 353 23.80 -9.51 -5.15
CA LYS A 353 24.95 -8.87 -4.48
C LYS A 353 24.70 -7.39 -4.15
N GLN A 354 23.71 -6.75 -4.77
CA GLN A 354 23.27 -5.40 -4.48
C GLN A 354 22.29 -5.31 -3.29
N SER A 355 21.36 -6.26 -3.15
CA SER A 355 20.41 -6.38 -2.04
C SER A 355 21.06 -6.80 -0.72
N ALA A 356 22.25 -7.40 -0.76
CA ALA A 356 22.99 -7.88 0.40
C ALA A 356 23.31 -6.78 1.46
N LYS A 357 23.20 -5.49 1.10
CA LYS A 357 23.42 -4.39 2.04
C LYS A 357 22.29 -4.19 3.06
N ASN A 358 21.11 -4.77 2.84
CA ASN A 358 19.90 -4.57 3.66
C ASN A 358 19.42 -5.85 4.35
N VAL A 359 20.34 -6.75 4.67
CA VAL A 359 20.02 -8.09 5.18
C VAL A 359 20.60 -8.25 6.58
N LYS A 360 19.78 -8.73 7.54
CA LYS A 360 20.27 -9.20 8.84
C LYS A 360 20.34 -10.71 8.80
N GLU A 361 21.53 -11.27 9.00
CA GLU A 361 21.70 -12.72 9.16
C GLU A 361 21.36 -13.11 10.59
N ILE A 362 20.48 -14.11 10.75
CA ILE A 362 20.24 -14.76 12.03
C ILE A 362 20.82 -16.15 11.91
N ALA A 363 21.90 -16.41 12.66
CA ALA A 363 22.41 -17.76 12.84
C ALA A 363 21.50 -18.48 13.83
N ASN A 364 21.05 -19.69 13.50
CA ASN A 364 20.51 -20.60 14.49
C ASN A 364 21.71 -21.18 15.24
N ASP A 365 21.82 -20.87 16.54
CA ASP A 365 22.77 -21.53 17.45
C ASP A 365 22.26 -22.93 17.85
#